data_AF-A0A2V5L573-F1
#
_entry.id   AF-A0A2V5L573-F1
#
_cell.length_a   1.000
_cell.length_b   1.000
_cell.length_c   1.000
_cell.angle_alpha   90.00
_cell.angle_beta   90.00
_cell.angle_gamma   90.00
#
_symmetry.space_group_name_H-M   'P 1'
#
loop_
_entity.id
_entity.type
_entity.pdbx_description
1 polymer ?
#
loop_
_entity_poly.entity_id
_entity_poly.type
_entity_poly.pdbx_seq_one_letter_code
_entity_poly.pdbx_strand_id
1 'polypeptide(L)'
;MTETKRKRNTRTLKAHEGFQISKEPVVRAAADDGLQNIGGGVGLPRAYGAPIFFAIARDPRCIFAGWNIDWLSVFEKTMPVDRQVYLRVYRAHGPEEKTVAVEPMAGMHYVTTSEPHGSYRLDIG
;
A
#
# COMPACT_ATOMS: atom_id res chain seq x y z
N MET A 1 55.19 21.22 -6.66
CA MET A 1 54.23 21.89 -5.77
C MET A 1 53.46 22.89 -6.61
N THR A 2 52.28 22.52 -7.12
CA THR A 2 51.41 23.39 -7.93
C THR A 2 49.97 22.89 -7.80
N GLU A 3 49.22 23.50 -6.88
CA GLU A 3 47.80 23.25 -6.67
C GLU A 3 46.98 23.84 -7.82
N THR A 4 46.21 22.99 -8.51
CA THR A 4 45.29 23.46 -9.58
C THR A 4 43.90 23.69 -9.00
N LYS A 5 43.52 24.96 -8.84
CA LYS A 5 42.24 25.41 -8.27
C LYS A 5 41.11 25.18 -9.29
N ARG A 6 40.28 24.14 -9.09
CA ARG A 6 39.07 23.89 -9.90
C ARG A 6 37.92 24.82 -9.45
N LYS A 7 37.61 25.84 -10.26
CA LYS A 7 36.38 26.64 -10.14
C LYS A 7 35.15 25.75 -10.36
N ARG A 8 34.31 25.57 -9.34
CA ARG A 8 32.97 24.99 -9.52
C ARG A 8 32.03 26.12 -9.96
N ASN A 9 31.42 25.98 -11.13
CA ASN A 9 30.33 26.85 -11.57
C ASN A 9 29.09 26.54 -10.74
N THR A 10 28.73 27.45 -9.84
CA THR A 10 27.43 27.44 -9.16
C THR A 10 26.38 27.88 -10.16
N ARG A 11 25.80 26.92 -10.90
CA ARG A 11 24.63 27.18 -11.72
C ARG A 11 23.43 27.18 -10.77
N THR A 12 22.98 28.38 -10.39
CA THR A 12 21.76 28.59 -9.62
C THR A 12 20.59 28.09 -10.45
N LEU A 13 20.12 26.87 -10.17
CA LEU A 13 18.87 26.38 -10.74
C LEU A 13 17.75 27.12 -10.01
N LYS A 14 17.10 28.06 -10.70
CA LYS A 14 15.82 28.62 -10.26
C LYS A 14 14.86 27.43 -10.15
N ALA A 15 14.55 27.02 -8.93
CA ALA A 15 13.53 26.02 -8.69
C ALA A 15 12.20 26.62 -9.14
N HIS A 16 11.57 26.01 -10.14
CA HIS A 16 10.14 26.20 -10.37
C HIS A 16 9.39 25.91 -9.06
N GLU A 17 8.28 26.60 -8.83
CA GLU A 17 7.29 26.27 -7.79
C GLU A 17 6.74 24.85 -8.04
N GLY A 18 7.54 23.86 -7.66
CA GLY A 18 7.28 22.44 -7.82
C GLY A 18 7.35 21.78 -6.45
N PHE A 19 6.56 20.71 -6.32
CA PHE A 19 6.34 19.90 -5.13
C PHE A 19 7.55 19.86 -4.17
N GLN A 20 7.31 20.18 -2.89
CA GLN A 20 8.33 20.14 -1.85
C GLN A 20 8.42 18.73 -1.25
N ILE A 21 9.58 18.09 -1.39
CA ILE A 21 9.88 16.79 -0.79
C ILE A 21 10.21 17.02 0.70
N SER A 22 9.53 16.28 1.60
CA SER A 22 9.78 16.38 3.04
C SER A 22 11.18 15.87 3.38
N LYS A 23 11.86 16.57 4.30
CA LYS A 23 13.19 16.18 4.80
C LYS A 23 13.12 15.10 5.88
N GLU A 24 11.92 14.82 6.38
CA GLU A 24 11.65 13.90 7.46
C GLU A 24 10.49 12.95 7.09
N PRO A 25 10.45 11.75 7.69
CA PRO A 25 9.33 10.83 7.51
C PRO A 25 8.03 11.46 8.00
N VAL A 26 7.04 11.61 7.12
CA VAL A 26 5.70 12.06 7.51
C VAL A 26 4.94 10.86 8.07
N VAL A 27 5.09 10.62 9.38
CA VAL A 27 4.34 9.59 10.10
C VAL A 27 3.15 10.25 10.79
N ARG A 28 1.92 9.82 10.48
CA ARG A 28 0.75 10.26 11.23
C ARG A 28 0.64 9.42 12.50
N ALA A 29 0.83 10.05 13.66
CA ALA A 29 0.43 9.46 14.93
C ALA A 29 -1.07 9.17 14.88
N ALA A 30 -1.49 7.99 15.35
CA ALA A 30 -2.90 7.65 15.46
C ALA A 30 -3.59 8.76 16.27
N ALA A 31 -4.54 9.45 15.65
CA ALA A 31 -5.22 10.58 16.27
C ALA A 31 -6.05 10.07 17.44
N ASP A 32 -5.71 10.53 18.64
CA ASP A 32 -6.62 10.62 19.77
C ASP A 32 -7.72 11.64 19.40
N ASP A 33 -8.93 11.30 19.76
CA ASP A 33 -10.16 11.92 19.27
C ASP A 33 -10.37 13.27 19.98
N GLY A 34 -9.73 14.33 19.46
CA GLY A 34 -9.82 15.63 20.10
C GLY A 34 -8.89 16.72 19.59
N LEU A 35 -8.94 17.06 18.30
CA LEU A 35 -8.48 18.41 17.91
C LEU A 35 -9.33 18.97 16.78
N GLN A 36 -10.34 19.74 17.17
CA GLN A 36 -10.95 20.73 16.31
C GLN A 36 -9.88 21.75 15.90
N ASN A 37 -9.82 22.02 14.60
CA ASN A 37 -9.27 23.23 13.99
C ASN A 37 -7.73 23.35 13.88
N ILE A 38 -7.16 22.77 12.81
CA ILE A 38 -6.06 23.40 12.06
C ILE A 38 -6.43 23.40 10.58
N GLY A 39 -6.48 24.60 10.02
CA GLY A 39 -7.01 24.89 8.69
C GLY A 39 -6.31 24.20 7.53
N GLY A 40 -7.10 24.00 6.46
CA GLY A 40 -6.63 24.01 5.08
C GLY A 40 -5.95 22.76 4.54
N GLY A 41 -5.81 21.68 5.33
CA GLY A 41 -5.47 20.38 4.79
C GLY A 41 -6.75 19.63 4.46
N VAL A 42 -7.15 19.59 3.18
CA VAL A 42 -8.15 18.60 2.73
C VAL A 42 -7.51 17.23 3.00
N GLY A 43 -7.81 16.69 4.18
CA GLY A 43 -7.38 15.37 4.59
C GLY A 43 -8.02 14.40 3.63
N LEU A 44 -7.22 13.96 2.65
CA LEU A 44 -7.66 12.97 1.71
C LEU A 44 -8.17 11.73 2.50
N PRO A 45 -9.36 11.20 2.17
CA PRO A 45 -9.93 10.07 2.89
C PRO A 45 -8.94 8.90 2.99
N ARG A 46 -8.92 8.23 4.15
CA ARG A 46 -8.02 7.09 4.43
C ARG A 46 -8.22 5.94 3.43
N ALA A 47 -9.47 5.72 3.04
CA ALA A 47 -9.85 4.91 1.89
C ALA A 47 -10.60 5.81 0.92
N TYR A 48 -10.20 5.78 -0.34
CA TYR A 48 -10.87 6.55 -1.39
C TYR A 48 -11.95 5.71 -2.06
N GLY A 49 -13.18 6.19 -2.00
CA GLY A 49 -14.30 5.57 -2.69
C GLY A 49 -14.76 4.26 -2.06
N ALA A 50 -15.46 3.45 -2.86
CA ALA A 50 -15.94 2.14 -2.42
C ALA A 50 -14.77 1.19 -2.13
N PRO A 51 -14.90 0.26 -1.16
CA PRO A 51 -13.90 -0.78 -0.93
C PRO A 51 -13.65 -1.57 -2.22
N ILE A 52 -12.38 -1.68 -2.62
CA ILE A 52 -11.99 -2.47 -3.79
C ILE A 52 -10.99 -3.56 -3.40
N PHE A 53 -11.18 -4.71 -4.03
CA PHE A 53 -10.24 -5.82 -4.03
C PHE A 53 -10.11 -6.34 -5.46
N PHE A 54 -8.88 -6.49 -5.93
CA PHE A 54 -8.62 -6.91 -7.29
C PHE A 54 -7.38 -7.81 -7.37
N ALA A 55 -7.35 -8.64 -8.40
CA ALA A 55 -6.27 -9.58 -8.67
C ALA A 55 -5.82 -9.45 -10.12
N ILE A 56 -4.51 -9.45 -10.34
CA ILE A 56 -3.88 -9.35 -11.67
C ILE A 56 -2.88 -10.50 -11.81
N ALA A 57 -3.05 -11.33 -12.84
CA ALA A 57 -2.03 -12.30 -13.22
C ALA A 57 -0.79 -11.54 -13.74
N ARG A 58 0.32 -11.60 -12.99
CA ARG A 58 1.57 -10.87 -13.32
C ARG A 58 2.50 -11.69 -14.19
N ASP A 59 2.60 -12.98 -13.90
CA ASP A 59 3.38 -13.96 -14.65
C ASP A 59 2.65 -15.31 -14.63
N PRO A 60 3.13 -16.35 -15.34
CA PRO A 60 2.42 -17.61 -15.44
C PRO A 60 2.05 -18.22 -14.09
N ARG A 61 2.81 -17.96 -13.02
CA ARG A 61 2.64 -18.56 -11.69
C ARG A 61 2.49 -17.55 -10.56
N CYS A 62 2.26 -16.27 -10.85
CA CYS A 62 2.14 -15.24 -9.82
C CYS A 62 0.95 -14.33 -10.07
N ILE A 63 0.17 -14.13 -9.01
CA ILE A 63 -0.96 -13.21 -8.95
C ILE A 63 -0.57 -12.06 -8.02
N PHE A 64 -0.75 -10.84 -8.50
CA PHE A 64 -0.76 -9.65 -7.67
C PHE A 64 -2.17 -9.45 -7.13
N ALA A 65 -2.33 -9.42 -5.81
CA ALA A 65 -3.56 -9.08 -5.14
C ALA A 65 -3.41 -7.68 -4.53
N GLY A 66 -4.35 -6.77 -4.83
CA GLY A 66 -4.35 -5.41 -4.33
C GLY A 66 -5.70 -5.05 -3.75
N TRP A 67 -5.70 -4.22 -2.70
CA TRP A 67 -6.93 -3.76 -2.05
C TRP A 67 -6.81 -2.31 -1.57
N ASN A 68 -7.97 -1.65 -1.56
CA ASN A 68 -8.18 -0.39 -0.87
C ASN A 68 -9.47 -0.56 -0.08
N ILE A 69 -9.31 -1.00 1.17
CA ILE A 69 -10.38 -1.31 2.13
C ILE A 69 -10.03 -0.55 3.40
N ASP A 70 -11.00 0.13 4.00
CA ASP A 70 -10.80 0.77 5.29
C ASP A 70 -10.86 -0.27 6.42
N TRP A 71 -9.75 -0.99 6.59
CA TRP A 71 -9.70 -2.06 7.58
C TRP A 71 -9.83 -1.57 9.02
N LEU A 72 -9.51 -0.30 9.32
CA LEU A 72 -9.76 0.22 10.67
C LEU A 72 -11.25 0.25 10.97
N SER A 73 -12.06 0.70 10.01
CA SER A 73 -13.52 0.63 10.12
C SER A 73 -14.01 -0.81 10.17
N VAL A 74 -13.39 -1.75 9.43
CA VAL A 74 -13.72 -3.20 9.52
C VAL A 74 -13.42 -3.76 10.91
N PHE A 75 -12.31 -3.34 11.52
CA PHE A 75 -11.84 -3.84 12.82
C PHE A 75 -12.38 -3.07 14.03
N GLU A 76 -13.23 -2.06 13.81
CA GLU A 76 -13.73 -1.16 14.85
C GLU A 76 -14.31 -1.91 16.06
N LYS A 77 -15.02 -3.02 15.81
CA LYS A 77 -15.63 -3.84 16.86
C LYS A 77 -14.62 -4.75 17.55
N THR A 78 -13.76 -5.39 16.77
CA THR A 78 -12.76 -6.35 17.26
C THR A 78 -11.57 -6.33 16.32
N MET A 79 -10.45 -5.86 16.82
CA MET A 79 -9.19 -5.92 16.08
C MET A 79 -8.58 -7.32 16.23
N PRO A 80 -8.23 -8.00 15.12
CA PRO A 80 -7.52 -9.27 15.19
C PRO A 80 -6.24 -9.10 16.01
N VAL A 81 -5.96 -10.04 16.92
CA VAL A 81 -4.80 -9.98 17.82
C VAL A 81 -3.49 -9.96 17.03
N ASP A 82 -3.45 -10.73 15.94
CA ASP A 82 -2.32 -10.81 15.00
C ASP A 82 -2.29 -9.66 14.00
N ARG A 83 -3.36 -8.84 13.92
CA ARG A 83 -3.57 -7.80 12.91
C ARG A 83 -3.44 -8.34 11.48
N GLN A 84 -3.77 -9.60 11.26
CA GLN A 84 -3.69 -10.25 9.96
C GLN A 84 -5.09 -10.50 9.39
N VAL A 85 -5.16 -10.57 8.07
CA VAL A 85 -6.31 -11.10 7.33
C VAL A 85 -5.81 -12.24 6.45
N TYR A 86 -6.70 -13.14 6.05
CA TYR A 86 -6.33 -14.27 5.22
C TYR A 86 -6.70 -14.00 3.77
N LEU A 87 -5.68 -14.10 2.91
CA LEU A 87 -5.85 -14.15 1.47
C LEU A 87 -5.97 -15.61 1.05
N ARG A 88 -7.15 -16.00 0.57
CA ARG A 88 -7.50 -17.35 0.17
C ARG A 88 -7.53 -17.43 -1.35
N VAL A 89 -6.84 -18.41 -1.92
CA VAL A 89 -6.73 -18.64 -3.35
C VAL A 89 -7.40 -19.96 -3.69
N TYR A 90 -8.33 -19.92 -4.63
CA TYR A 90 -9.05 -21.07 -5.14
C TYR A 90 -8.77 -21.22 -6.63
N ARG A 91 -8.74 -22.45 -7.12
CA ARG A 91 -8.84 -22.70 -8.55
C ARG A 91 -10.27 -22.45 -9.01
N ALA A 92 -10.47 -21.95 -10.23
CA ALA A 92 -11.78 -21.50 -10.73
C ALA A 92 -12.93 -22.51 -10.57
N HIS A 93 -12.63 -23.81 -10.58
CA HIS A 93 -13.60 -24.90 -10.37
C HIS A 93 -13.13 -25.92 -9.33
N GLY A 94 -12.20 -25.54 -8.45
CA GLY A 94 -11.49 -26.47 -7.57
C GLY A 94 -11.55 -26.08 -6.09
N PRO A 95 -10.93 -26.92 -5.24
CA PRO A 95 -10.79 -26.62 -3.83
C PRO A 95 -9.90 -25.39 -3.60
N GLU A 96 -9.89 -24.92 -2.35
CA GLU A 96 -8.89 -23.96 -1.89
C GLU A 96 -7.48 -24.51 -2.14
N GLU A 97 -6.69 -23.74 -2.88
CA GLU A 97 -5.30 -24.07 -3.18
C GLU A 97 -4.37 -23.59 -2.08
N LYS A 98 -4.62 -22.39 -1.55
CA LYS A 98 -3.71 -21.75 -0.60
C LYS A 98 -4.43 -20.74 0.26
N THR A 99 -4.01 -20.65 1.52
CA THR A 99 -4.34 -19.56 2.43
C THR A 99 -3.04 -18.90 2.90
N VAL A 100 -3.01 -17.57 2.86
CA VAL A 100 -1.85 -16.75 3.26
C VAL A 100 -2.31 -15.68 4.23
N ALA A 101 -1.69 -15.61 5.41
CA ALA A 101 -1.89 -14.49 6.31
C ALA A 101 -1.17 -13.26 5.74
N VAL A 102 -1.88 -12.15 5.59
CA VAL A 102 -1.37 -10.90 5.03
C VAL A 102 -1.66 -9.73 5.97
N GLU A 103 -0.78 -8.73 5.93
CA GLU A 103 -1.01 -7.48 6.66
C GLU A 103 -2.02 -6.61 5.91
N PRO A 104 -3.21 -6.33 6.48
CA PRO A 104 -4.25 -5.56 5.81
C PRO A 104 -3.83 -4.13 5.46
N MET A 105 -2.91 -3.54 6.24
CA MET A 105 -2.40 -2.18 6.00
C MET A 105 -1.40 -2.08 4.84
N ALA A 106 -0.86 -3.21 4.34
CA ALA A 106 0.09 -3.21 3.23
C ALA A 106 -0.55 -2.84 1.88
N GLY A 107 -1.86 -3.04 1.73
CA GLY A 107 -2.62 -2.70 0.52
C GLY A 107 -2.40 -3.65 -0.67
N MET A 108 -1.43 -4.56 -0.60
CA MET A 108 -1.16 -5.55 -1.64
C MET A 108 -0.37 -6.76 -1.13
N HIS A 109 -0.41 -7.85 -1.90
CA HIS A 109 0.41 -9.04 -1.69
C HIS A 109 0.61 -9.81 -3.01
N TYR A 110 1.75 -10.51 -3.16
CA TYR A 110 2.01 -11.41 -4.28
C TYR A 110 1.79 -12.87 -3.88
N VAL A 111 0.99 -13.60 -4.65
CA VAL A 111 0.73 -15.02 -4.39
C VAL A 111 1.20 -15.87 -5.55
N THR A 112 2.00 -16.88 -5.23
CA THR A 112 2.42 -17.91 -6.17
C THR A 112 1.34 -18.98 -6.34
N THR A 113 1.11 -19.42 -7.57
CA THR A 113 0.20 -20.51 -7.90
C THR A 113 0.97 -21.76 -8.32
N SER A 114 0.34 -22.91 -8.13
CA SER A 114 0.92 -24.23 -8.44
C SER A 114 0.94 -24.51 -9.95
N GLU A 115 -0.10 -24.12 -10.68
CA GLU A 115 -0.22 -24.34 -12.11
C GLU A 115 0.02 -23.06 -12.91
N PRO A 116 0.86 -23.13 -13.96
CA PRO A 116 1.01 -22.01 -14.87
C PRO A 116 -0.27 -21.82 -15.70
N HIS A 117 -0.67 -20.57 -15.93
CA HIS A 117 -1.81 -20.21 -16.78
C HIS A 117 -3.20 -20.71 -16.29
N GLY A 118 -3.32 -21.05 -15.00
CA GLY A 118 -4.60 -21.42 -14.41
C GLY A 118 -5.56 -20.24 -14.20
N SER A 119 -6.85 -20.53 -14.11
CA SER A 119 -7.87 -19.57 -13.66
C SER A 119 -8.03 -19.66 -12.15
N TYR A 120 -7.97 -18.51 -11.48
CA TYR A 120 -7.98 -18.42 -10.03
C TYR A 120 -9.04 -17.44 -9.53
N ARG A 121 -9.62 -17.76 -8.38
CA ARG A 121 -10.45 -16.86 -7.58
C ARG A 121 -9.70 -16.55 -6.30
N LEU A 122 -9.72 -15.28 -5.89
CA LEU A 122 -9.14 -14.84 -4.63
C LEU A 122 -10.26 -14.29 -3.76
N ASP A 123 -10.21 -14.58 -2.46
CA ASP A 123 -11.02 -13.95 -1.42
C ASP A 123 -10.08 -13.39 -0.34
N ILE A 124 -10.46 -12.30 0.33
CA ILE A 124 -9.71 -11.70 1.43
C ILE A 124 -10.62 -11.44 2.63
N GLY A 125 -10.20 -11.84 3.83
CA GLY A 125 -10.96 -11.66 5.07
C GLY A 125 -10.36 -12.33 6.29
#